data_AF-A0AAJ1N2C4-F1
#
_entry.id   AF-A0AAJ1N2C4-F1
#
_cell.length_a   1.000
_cell.length_b   1.000
_cell.length_c   1.000
_cell.angle_alpha   90.00
_cell.angle_beta   90.00
_cell.angle_gamma   90.00
#
_symmetry.space_group_name_H-M   'P 1'
#
loop_
_entity.id
_entity.type
_entity.pdbx_description
1 polymer ?
#
loop_
_entity_poly.entity_id
_entity_poly.type
_entity_poly.pdbx_seq_one_letter_code
_entity_poly.pdbx_strand_id
1 'polypeptide(L)'
;MQKLIIQVGVLVSLAVISNGYASNLELSTESKNFYESCLNMSEDLVFNGSYQYLCEFKGQKIAQIYTTYKANLYRQERLKNQLPKNNVEYQTENVEVIYKWLPPNKLRLTITYDNGIEQYIYYFIENKDSTIVFHEINTGY
;
A
#
# COMPACT_ATOMS: atom_id res chain seq x y z
N MET A 1 33.90 -35.60 -34.41
CA MET A 1 32.58 -35.23 -34.95
C MET A 1 32.35 -33.73 -34.77
N GLN A 2 31.56 -33.16 -35.66
CA GLN A 2 31.59 -31.78 -36.17
C GLN A 2 31.39 -30.64 -35.16
N LYS A 3 32.13 -29.54 -35.38
CA LYS A 3 31.70 -28.18 -35.05
C LYS A 3 30.56 -27.81 -36.01
N LEU A 4 29.47 -27.25 -35.49
CA LEU A 4 28.49 -26.54 -36.32
C LEU A 4 28.30 -25.13 -35.77
N ILE A 5 28.78 -24.17 -36.55
CA ILE A 5 28.43 -22.75 -36.48
C ILE A 5 27.17 -22.61 -37.34
N ILE A 6 26.13 -21.94 -36.83
CA ILE A 6 25.10 -21.35 -37.70
C ILE A 6 24.80 -19.92 -37.22
N GLN A 7 25.06 -19.00 -38.13
CA GLN A 7 24.71 -17.59 -38.11
C GLN A 7 23.67 -17.41 -39.23
N VAL A 8 22.42 -17.05 -38.90
CA VAL A 8 21.37 -16.55 -39.81
C VAL A 8 20.39 -15.79 -38.91
N GLY A 9 19.94 -14.57 -39.14
CA GLY A 9 19.80 -13.78 -40.36
C GLY A 9 18.47 -13.02 -40.20
N VAL A 10 18.48 -11.78 -40.65
CA VAL A 10 17.50 -10.70 -40.41
C VAL A 10 16.08 -11.01 -40.92
N LEU A 11 15.06 -10.50 -40.22
CA LEU A 11 13.76 -10.16 -40.81
C LEU A 11 13.34 -8.77 -40.29
N VAL A 12 13.59 -7.76 -41.13
CA VAL A 12 12.98 -6.44 -41.02
C VAL A 12 11.62 -6.52 -41.70
N SER A 13 10.56 -6.29 -40.95
CA SER A 13 9.24 -6.01 -41.50
C SER A 13 8.89 -4.57 -41.16
N LEU A 14 8.87 -3.70 -42.17
CA LEU A 14 8.15 -2.42 -42.08
C LEU A 14 6.64 -2.72 -42.15
N ALA A 15 5.88 -2.21 -41.18
CA ALA A 15 4.45 -1.98 -41.35
C ALA A 15 4.04 -0.66 -40.69
N VAL A 16 3.07 -0.04 -41.36
CA VAL A 16 2.65 1.36 -41.36
C VAL A 16 1.93 1.80 -40.06
N ILE A 17 2.06 3.10 -39.80
CA ILE A 17 1.51 3.90 -38.70
C ILE A 17 -0.02 3.76 -38.60
N SER A 18 -0.54 3.52 -37.40
CA SER A 18 -1.82 4.09 -36.97
C SER A 18 -1.66 4.69 -35.57
N ASN A 19 -1.98 5.98 -35.46
CA ASN A 19 -2.08 6.68 -34.19
C ASN A 19 -3.25 6.09 -33.40
N GLY A 20 -2.95 5.41 -32.30
CA GLY A 20 -3.91 4.99 -31.30
C GLY A 20 -3.13 4.53 -30.08
N TYR A 21 -3.28 5.27 -28.97
CA TYR A 21 -2.70 4.92 -27.68
C TYR A 21 -3.17 3.53 -27.25
N ALA A 22 -2.37 2.50 -27.54
CA ALA A 22 -2.50 1.18 -26.95
C ALA A 22 -1.44 1.06 -25.86
N SER A 23 -1.74 1.63 -24.69
CA SER A 23 -1.10 1.21 -23.45
C SER A 23 -1.50 -0.24 -23.20
N ASN A 24 -0.70 -1.18 -23.69
CA ASN A 24 -0.72 -2.56 -23.23
C ASN A 24 -0.16 -2.59 -21.80
N LEU A 25 -0.96 -2.10 -20.86
CA LEU A 25 -0.85 -2.53 -19.48
C LEU A 25 -1.51 -3.91 -19.47
N GLU A 26 -0.72 -4.96 -19.64
CA GLU A 26 -1.14 -6.32 -19.29
C GLU A 26 -1.44 -6.29 -17.79
N LEU A 27 -2.70 -6.01 -17.46
CA LEU A 27 -3.24 -6.10 -16.13
C LEU A 27 -3.28 -7.58 -15.79
N SER A 28 -2.19 -8.06 -15.18
CA SER A 28 -2.08 -9.43 -14.70
C SER A 28 -3.25 -9.73 -13.77
N THR A 29 -3.87 -10.86 -14.03
CA THR A 29 -5.03 -11.47 -13.38
C THR A 29 -5.00 -11.33 -11.85
N GLU A 30 -6.13 -10.86 -11.29
CA GLU A 30 -6.48 -10.77 -9.86
C GLU A 30 -5.68 -9.76 -9.01
N SER A 31 -5.96 -8.46 -9.16
CA SER A 31 -5.77 -7.52 -8.05
C SER A 31 -6.83 -7.80 -6.99
N LYS A 32 -6.57 -8.82 -6.15
CA LYS A 32 -7.35 -9.11 -4.95
C LYS A 32 -7.56 -7.78 -4.21
N ASN A 33 -8.81 -7.38 -4.01
CA ASN A 33 -9.10 -6.05 -3.46
C ASN A 33 -8.47 -5.99 -2.07
N PHE A 34 -7.54 -5.04 -1.87
CA PHE A 34 -6.66 -4.99 -0.70
C PHE A 34 -7.43 -5.02 0.64
N TYR A 35 -8.67 -4.51 0.62
CA TYR A 35 -9.57 -4.50 1.78
C TYR A 35 -10.43 -5.77 1.95
N GLU A 36 -10.29 -6.81 1.09
CA GLU A 36 -11.01 -8.09 1.26
C GLU A 36 -10.68 -8.77 2.60
N SER A 37 -9.51 -8.48 3.15
CA SER A 37 -9.10 -9.01 4.47
C SER A 37 -9.57 -8.15 5.64
N CYS A 38 -10.37 -7.11 5.38
CA CYS A 38 -10.80 -6.13 6.37
C CYS A 38 -12.29 -6.24 6.66
N LEU A 39 -12.62 -6.32 7.95
CA LEU A 39 -13.98 -6.18 8.45
C LEU A 39 -14.25 -4.69 8.70
N ASN A 40 -15.36 -4.18 8.14
CA ASN A 40 -15.86 -2.85 8.49
C ASN A 40 -16.53 -2.92 9.87
N MET A 41 -15.94 -2.23 10.84
CA MET A 41 -16.44 -2.21 12.22
C MET A 41 -17.53 -1.14 12.44
N SER A 42 -17.87 -0.38 11.40
CA SER A 42 -18.80 0.74 11.44
C SER A 42 -20.12 0.47 10.70
N GLU A 43 -20.43 -0.78 10.34
CA GLU A 43 -21.60 -1.15 9.50
C GLU A 43 -22.97 -0.69 10.06
N ASP A 44 -23.07 -0.39 11.35
CA ASP A 44 -24.34 0.01 12.00
C ASP A 44 -24.39 1.48 12.47
N LEU A 45 -23.42 2.33 12.06
CA LEU A 45 -23.33 3.72 12.51
C LEU A 45 -23.83 4.71 11.44
N VAL A 46 -24.56 5.74 11.87
CA VAL A 46 -24.82 6.94 11.05
C VAL A 46 -23.47 7.54 10.68
N PHE A 47 -23.25 7.78 9.38
CA PHE A 47 -22.00 8.35 8.88
C PHE A 47 -21.66 9.66 9.60
N ASN A 48 -20.57 9.65 10.36
CA ASN A 48 -20.09 10.79 11.17
C ASN A 48 -18.66 11.19 10.78
N GLY A 49 -18.23 10.87 9.55
CA GLY A 49 -16.86 11.12 9.09
C GLY A 49 -15.79 10.24 9.73
N SER A 50 -16.16 9.27 10.57
CA SER A 50 -15.23 8.34 11.24
C SER A 50 -15.44 6.91 10.74
N TYR A 51 -14.37 6.24 10.32
CA TYR A 51 -14.40 4.84 9.88
C TYR A 51 -13.43 3.98 10.68
N GLN A 52 -13.87 2.78 11.04
CA GLN A 52 -13.04 1.80 11.72
C GLN A 52 -13.03 0.48 10.95
N TYR A 53 -11.84 -0.05 10.69
CA TYR A 53 -11.66 -1.34 10.03
C TYR A 53 -10.70 -2.21 10.82
N LEU A 54 -10.94 -3.53 10.81
CA LEU A 54 -10.05 -4.52 11.36
C LEU A 54 -9.63 -5.49 10.26
N CYS A 55 -8.34 -5.50 9.93
CA CYS A 55 -7.78 -6.39 8.92
C CYS A 55 -6.87 -7.45 9.55
N GLU A 56 -6.96 -8.70 9.10
CA GLU A 56 -6.05 -9.77 9.52
C GLU A 56 -5.28 -10.35 8.33
N PHE A 57 -3.95 -10.39 8.45
CA PHE A 57 -3.06 -10.93 7.42
C PHE A 57 -2.25 -12.11 7.99
N LYS A 58 -2.66 -13.33 7.63
CA LYS A 58 -1.99 -14.57 8.06
C LYS A 58 -0.60 -14.71 7.43
N GLY A 59 0.39 -15.11 8.25
CA GLY A 59 1.76 -15.36 7.82
C GLY A 59 2.56 -14.13 7.39
N GLN A 60 1.98 -12.93 7.45
CA GLN A 60 2.65 -11.70 7.03
C GLN A 60 3.14 -10.89 8.21
N LYS A 61 4.30 -10.26 8.02
CA LYS A 61 4.98 -9.38 8.99
C LYS A 61 4.63 -7.92 8.74
N ILE A 62 4.81 -7.06 9.75
CA ILE A 62 4.49 -5.62 9.65
C ILE A 62 5.16 -4.98 8.43
N ALA A 63 6.43 -5.31 8.15
CA ALA A 63 7.16 -4.75 7.02
C ALA A 63 6.57 -5.11 5.64
N GLN A 64 6.05 -6.33 5.49
CA GLN A 64 5.40 -6.78 4.25
C GLN A 64 4.09 -6.04 4.06
N ILE A 65 3.28 -5.98 5.12
CA ILE A 65 1.97 -5.34 5.08
C ILE A 65 2.13 -3.83 4.85
N TYR A 66 3.08 -3.18 5.52
CA TYR A 66 3.40 -1.77 5.26
C TYR A 66 3.67 -1.50 3.78
N THR A 67 4.40 -2.38 3.11
CA THR A 67 4.69 -2.25 1.67
C THR A 67 3.39 -2.31 0.86
N THR A 68 2.49 -3.22 1.19
CA THR A 68 1.17 -3.33 0.56
C THR A 68 0.30 -2.10 0.84
N TYR A 69 0.27 -1.61 2.09
CA TYR A 69 -0.46 -0.39 2.46
C TYR A 69 0.07 0.80 1.68
N LYS A 70 1.39 1.02 1.65
CA LYS A 70 1.98 2.10 0.86
C LYS A 70 1.64 2.00 -0.63
N ALA A 71 1.36 0.83 -1.19
CA ALA A 71 0.95 0.74 -2.59
C ALA A 71 -0.52 1.16 -2.81
N ASN A 72 -1.37 1.10 -1.78
CA ASN A 72 -2.84 1.22 -1.90
C ASN A 72 -3.45 2.37 -1.09
N LEU A 73 -2.70 3.03 -0.22
CA LEU A 73 -3.19 4.15 0.58
C LEU A 73 -3.32 5.43 -0.26
N TYR A 74 -4.26 6.29 0.14
CA TYR A 74 -4.38 7.64 -0.40
C TYR A 74 -3.12 8.47 -0.10
N ARG A 75 -2.61 9.20 -1.11
CA ARG A 75 -1.41 10.06 -1.04
C ARG A 75 -0.16 9.33 -0.51
N GLN A 76 0.00 8.09 -0.91
CA GLN A 76 1.07 7.19 -0.52
C GLN A 76 2.49 7.70 -0.80
N GLU A 77 2.66 8.61 -1.76
CA GLU A 77 3.94 9.23 -2.07
C GLU A 77 4.52 10.03 -0.90
N ARG A 78 3.69 10.37 0.09
CA ARG A 78 4.09 11.05 1.34
C ARG A 78 4.75 10.11 2.34
N LEU A 79 4.63 8.79 2.17
CA LEU A 79 5.19 7.78 3.07
C LEU A 79 6.61 7.37 2.68
N LYS A 80 7.42 6.96 3.67
CA LYS A 80 8.77 6.42 3.44
C LYS A 80 8.72 5.19 2.53
N ASN A 81 9.65 5.08 1.58
CA ASN A 81 9.72 3.93 0.66
C ASN A 81 9.91 2.58 1.35
N GLN A 82 10.55 2.57 2.52
CA GLN A 82 10.71 1.40 3.37
C GLN A 82 10.21 1.73 4.77
N LEU A 83 9.72 0.72 5.48
CA LEU A 83 9.29 0.88 6.85
C LEU A 83 10.50 1.28 7.73
N PRO A 84 10.47 2.43 8.42
CA PRO A 84 11.55 2.83 9.31
C PRO A 84 11.72 1.82 10.45
N LYS A 85 12.98 1.47 10.78
CA LYS A 85 13.28 0.56 11.90
C LYS A 85 13.14 1.21 13.28
N ASN A 86 13.10 2.54 13.33
CA ASN A 86 13.01 3.35 14.54
C ASN A 86 11.82 4.31 14.45
N ASN A 87 11.50 4.97 15.55
CA ASN A 87 10.53 6.06 15.55
C ASN A 87 10.99 7.17 14.60
N VAL A 88 10.07 7.66 13.78
CA VAL A 88 10.32 8.72 12.81
C VAL A 88 9.10 9.61 12.75
N GLU A 89 9.34 10.92 12.73
CA GLU A 89 8.33 11.96 12.54
C GLU A 89 8.86 12.94 11.50
N TYR A 90 7.99 13.36 10.59
CA TYR A 90 8.29 14.43 9.65
C TYR A 90 7.03 15.14 9.21
N GLN A 91 7.22 16.37 8.77
CA GLN A 91 6.18 17.22 8.24
C GLN A 91 6.57 17.73 6.85
N THR A 92 5.56 17.91 6.01
CA THR A 92 5.61 18.62 4.72
C THR A 92 4.51 19.68 4.71
N GLU A 93 4.42 20.47 3.63
CA GLU A 93 3.58 21.69 3.55
C GLU A 93 2.12 21.53 4.03
N ASN A 94 1.53 20.32 3.99
CA ASN A 94 0.20 20.03 4.55
C ASN A 94 0.07 18.60 5.10
N VAL A 95 1.18 17.93 5.44
CA VAL A 95 1.12 16.52 5.88
C VAL A 95 2.09 16.30 7.02
N GLU A 96 1.60 15.71 8.11
CA GLU A 96 2.40 15.15 9.18
C GLU A 96 2.33 13.62 9.13
N VAL A 97 3.49 12.97 9.26
CA VAL A 97 3.57 11.51 9.30
C VAL A 97 4.40 11.08 10.51
N ILE A 98 3.82 10.21 11.34
CA ILE A 98 4.44 9.69 12.56
C ILE A 98 4.46 8.16 12.51
N TYR A 99 5.66 7.60 12.52
CA TYR A 99 5.93 6.19 12.74
C TYR A 99 6.36 6.00 14.20
N LYS A 100 5.53 5.34 15.00
CA LYS A 100 5.81 5.07 16.42
C LYS A 100 5.80 3.57 16.69
N TRP A 101 6.97 3.00 16.92
CA TRP A 101 7.12 1.63 17.40
C TRP A 101 6.75 1.54 18.87
N LEU A 102 5.87 0.59 19.18
CA LEU A 102 5.38 0.29 20.51
C LEU A 102 5.77 -1.16 20.83
N PRO A 103 6.78 -1.40 21.68
CA PRO A 103 7.24 -2.76 21.94
C PRO A 103 6.22 -3.57 22.78
N PRO A 104 6.18 -4.90 22.60
CA PRO A 104 6.82 -5.66 21.52
C PRO A 104 5.97 -5.63 20.23
N ASN A 105 6.65 -5.59 19.08
CA ASN A 105 6.11 -5.82 17.72
C ASN A 105 4.80 -5.09 17.36
N LYS A 106 4.64 -3.83 17.79
CA LYS A 106 3.53 -2.99 17.36
C LYS A 106 4.06 -1.72 16.72
N LEU A 107 3.33 -1.22 15.73
CA LEU A 107 3.59 0.04 15.06
C LEU A 107 2.29 0.85 15.01
N ARG A 108 2.35 2.10 15.44
CA ARG A 108 1.36 3.10 15.09
C ARG A 108 1.90 3.96 13.96
N LEU A 109 1.21 3.97 12.83
CA LEU A 109 1.40 4.94 11.75
C LEU A 109 0.26 5.95 11.83
N THR A 110 0.59 7.22 12.06
CA THR A 110 -0.37 8.32 12.00
C THR A 110 -0.02 9.18 10.80
N ILE A 111 -1.02 9.47 9.98
CA ILE A 111 -0.92 10.40 8.85
C ILE A 111 -1.99 11.45 9.06
N THR A 112 -1.58 12.70 9.11
CA THR A 112 -2.49 13.83 9.27
C THR A 112 -2.33 14.76 8.07
N TYR A 113 -3.42 14.99 7.35
CA TYR A 113 -3.48 15.86 6.18
C TYR A 113 -4.14 17.20 6.51
N ASP A 114 -3.85 18.18 5.67
CA ASP A 114 -4.53 19.47 5.58
C ASP A 114 -4.63 20.16 6.96
N ASN A 115 -3.52 20.14 7.69
CA ASN A 115 -3.35 20.76 9.01
C ASN A 115 -4.29 20.23 10.11
N GLY A 116 -4.62 18.93 10.06
CA GLY A 116 -5.40 18.28 11.12
C GLY A 116 -6.85 17.97 10.75
N ILE A 117 -7.29 18.35 9.55
CA ILE A 117 -8.66 18.12 9.09
C ILE A 117 -8.91 16.62 8.88
N GLU A 118 -7.98 15.93 8.22
CA GLU A 118 -8.08 14.49 7.99
C GLU A 118 -6.96 13.75 8.72
N GLN A 119 -7.31 12.66 9.39
CA GLN A 119 -6.37 11.83 10.12
C GLN A 119 -6.62 10.35 9.83
N TYR A 120 -5.55 9.66 9.46
CA TYR A 120 -5.52 8.22 9.24
C TYR A 120 -4.56 7.60 10.25
N ILE A 121 -5.06 6.70 11.07
CA ILE A 121 -4.28 5.98 12.07
C ILE A 121 -4.34 4.49 11.76
N TYR A 122 -3.17 3.88 11.62
CA TYR A 122 -3.01 2.45 11.43
C TYR A 122 -2.23 1.88 12.61
N TYR A 123 -2.86 0.94 13.33
CA TYR A 123 -2.23 0.19 14.39
C TYR A 123 -1.92 -1.22 13.91
N PHE A 124 -0.66 -1.48 13.62
CA PHE A 124 -0.16 -2.79 13.26
C PHE A 124 0.23 -3.55 14.53
N ILE A 125 -0.26 -4.78 14.67
CA ILE A 125 0.04 -5.67 15.79
C ILE A 125 0.49 -7.00 15.21
N GLU A 126 1.78 -7.30 15.32
CA GLU A 126 2.32 -8.58 14.88
C GLU A 126 2.18 -9.64 15.99
N ASN A 127 1.49 -10.72 15.65
CA ASN A 127 1.39 -11.93 16.45
C ASN A 127 2.32 -13.02 15.87
N LYS A 128 2.32 -14.19 16.49
CA LYS A 128 3.14 -15.33 16.06
C LYS A 128 2.87 -15.71 14.60
N ASP A 129 1.59 -15.82 14.23
CA ASP A 129 1.16 -16.41 12.96
C ASP A 129 0.38 -15.43 12.07
N SER A 130 0.14 -14.19 12.51
CA SER A 130 -0.57 -13.16 11.74
C SER A 130 -0.14 -11.77 12.16
N THR A 131 -0.47 -10.78 11.34
CA THR A 131 -0.47 -9.37 11.74
C THR A 131 -1.88 -8.82 11.58
N ILE A 132 -2.33 -8.13 12.62
CA ILE A 132 -3.60 -7.41 12.63
C ILE A 132 -3.32 -5.94 12.36
N VAL A 133 -4.17 -5.30 11.56
CA VAL A 133 -4.15 -3.85 11.35
C VAL A 133 -5.50 -3.28 11.71
N PHE A 134 -5.53 -2.40 12.70
CA PHE A 134 -6.71 -1.60 13.02
C PHE A 134 -6.60 -0.22 12.37
N HIS A 135 -7.65 0.18 11.65
CA HIS A 135 -7.72 1.47 10.97
C HIS A 135 -8.66 2.37 11.76
N GLU A 136 -8.25 3.61 11.96
CA GLU A 136 -9.12 4.69 12.37
C GLU A 136 -8.95 5.83 11.38
N ILE A 137 -10.02 6.23 10.71
CA ILE A 137 -10.00 7.29 9.72
C ILE A 137 -10.99 8.35 10.19
N ASN A 138 -10.50 9.57 10.40
CA ASN A 138 -11.30 10.72 10.81
C ASN A 138 -11.19 11.78 9.70
N THR A 139 -12.28 12.08 9.01
CA THR A 139 -12.31 12.95 7.82
C THR A 139 -12.87 14.36 8.06
N GLY A 140 -13.23 14.68 9.31
CA GLY A 140 -13.56 16.05 9.72
C GLY A 140 -14.87 16.63 9.19
N TYR A 141 -15.78 15.80 8.65
CA TYR A 141 -17.14 16.21 8.23
C TYR A 141 -18.09 16.42 9.41
#